data_AF-A0A365Z500-F1
#
_entry.id   AF-A0A365Z500-F1
#
_cell.length_a   1.000
_cell.length_b   1.000
_cell.length_c   1.000
_cell.angle_alpha   90.00
_cell.angle_beta   90.00
_cell.angle_gamma   90.00
#
_symmetry.space_group_name_H-M   'P 1'
#
loop_
_entity.id
_entity.type
_entity.pdbx_description
1 polymer ?
#
loop_
_entity_poly.entity_id
_entity_poly.type
_entity_poly.pdbx_seq_one_letter_code
_entity_poly.pdbx_strand_id
1 'polypeptide(L)'
;MLLVVGLAVSAGLAIAGTGLAVAGSSEDHGPDSWWWLALGIPAAAVAVFFLAGVYIRGMELMMRERPRTLVLLTGLLGGVALGLAALAAWWARRANDIGLHPELIEYDGWNRGQLANAVVFATGALAAAAACLITALFAIRGVRRARRDVARILRLRATGTRRAGVVAALPDPKGWDRGGDVPIRYQEETGEQLIRMRVNTYAHKIPVPGTPVIVFTDASGDLLVELDPDYPLEYHPDNHPYESDSGGGGT
;
A
#
# COMPACT_ATOMS: atom_id res chain seq x y z
N MET A 1 7.43 -5.95 15.21
CA MET A 1 6.28 -5.36 15.95
C MET A 1 6.74 -4.14 16.74
N LEU A 2 7.69 -4.27 17.68
CA LEU A 2 8.23 -3.13 18.46
C LEU A 2 8.72 -1.94 17.60
N LEU A 3 9.50 -2.18 16.54
CA LEU A 3 9.96 -1.11 15.64
C LEU A 3 8.83 -0.36 14.93
N VAL A 4 7.72 -1.03 14.62
CA VAL A 4 6.57 -0.45 13.92
C VAL A 4 5.75 0.40 14.86
N VAL A 5 5.55 -0.08 16.09
CA VAL A 5 4.89 0.67 17.16
C VAL A 5 5.74 1.90 17.52
N GLY A 6 7.06 1.74 17.67
CA GLY A 6 7.98 2.85 17.93
C GLY A 6 7.95 3.91 16.82
N LEU A 7 7.95 3.48 15.55
CA LEU A 7 7.84 4.39 14.40
C LEU A 7 6.50 5.14 14.39
N ALA A 8 5.39 4.42 14.61
CA ALA A 8 4.05 5.01 14.65
C ALA A 8 3.93 6.04 15.79
N VAL A 9 4.39 5.68 16.99
CA VAL A 9 4.38 6.56 18.16
C VAL A 9 5.28 7.77 17.92
N SER A 10 6.49 7.57 17.39
CA SER A 10 7.42 8.67 17.08
C SER A 10 6.86 9.63 16.04
N ALA A 11 6.26 9.13 14.96
CA ALA A 11 5.67 9.97 13.92
C ALA A 11 4.44 10.73 14.44
N GLY A 12 3.58 10.07 15.21
CA GLY A 12 2.42 10.70 15.83
C GLY A 12 2.81 11.78 16.84
N LEU A 13 3.80 11.52 17.69
CA LEU A 13 4.34 12.50 18.64
C LEU A 13 5.03 13.66 17.94
N ALA A 14 5.77 13.41 16.85
CA ALA A 14 6.41 14.47 16.08
C ALA A 14 5.36 15.40 15.45
N ILE A 15 4.30 14.85 14.85
CA ILE A 15 3.24 15.64 14.24
C ILE A 15 2.44 16.41 15.30
N ALA A 16 2.01 15.74 16.37
CA ALA A 16 1.28 16.38 17.46
C ALA A 16 2.13 17.46 18.15
N GLY A 17 3.40 17.18 18.44
CA GLY A 17 4.33 18.12 19.06
C GLY A 17 4.59 19.34 18.16
N THR A 18 4.82 19.11 16.86
CA THR A 18 5.02 20.22 15.90
C THR A 18 3.77 21.06 15.77
N GLY A 19 2.58 20.44 15.66
CA GLY A 19 1.33 21.19 15.56
C GLY A 19 0.94 21.94 16.84
N LEU A 20 1.24 21.39 18.02
CA LEU A 20 1.04 22.08 19.29
C LEU A 20 2.03 23.23 19.49
N ALA A 21 3.29 23.08 19.06
CA ALA A 21 4.26 24.16 19.06
C ALA A 21 3.84 25.30 18.13
N VAL A 22 3.34 24.97 16.92
CA VAL A 22 2.77 25.94 15.98
C VAL A 22 1.59 26.67 16.63
N ALA A 23 0.66 25.93 17.24
CA ALA A 23 -0.52 26.51 17.86
C ALA A 23 -0.19 27.42 19.05
N GLY A 24 0.70 27.00 19.96
CA GLY A 24 1.14 27.83 21.08
C GLY A 24 1.91 29.09 20.66
N SER A 25 2.71 29.01 19.60
CA SER A 25 3.44 30.17 19.08
C SER A 25 2.54 31.22 18.39
N SER A 26 1.34 30.83 17.97
CA SER A 26 0.37 31.72 17.34
C SER A 26 -0.41 32.61 18.32
N GLU A 27 -0.37 32.29 19.62
CA GLU A 27 -1.09 33.05 20.66
C GLU A 27 -0.30 34.28 21.15
N ASP A 28 1.04 34.24 21.12
CA ASP A 28 1.88 35.28 21.75
C ASP A 28 2.63 36.23 20.81
N HIS A 29 2.74 35.92 19.51
CA HIS A 29 3.58 36.70 18.57
C HIS A 29 2.77 37.11 17.34
N GLY A 30 2.66 38.42 17.11
CA GLY A 30 2.02 39.02 15.93
C GLY A 30 2.71 38.67 14.59
N PRO A 31 2.65 39.53 13.55
CA PRO A 31 3.06 39.21 12.17
C PRO A 31 4.53 38.72 11.99
N ASP A 32 5.36 38.76 13.03
CA ASP A 32 6.75 38.28 13.04
C ASP A 32 6.92 36.75 13.15
N SER A 33 5.85 35.97 13.20
CA SER A 33 5.92 34.51 13.32
C SER A 33 6.26 33.75 12.02
N TRP A 34 6.67 34.41 10.93
CA TRP A 34 6.92 33.77 9.61
C TRP A 34 7.86 32.54 9.60
N TRP A 35 8.71 32.35 10.61
CA TRP A 35 9.66 31.24 10.70
C TRP A 35 8.99 29.85 10.80
N TRP A 36 7.74 29.75 11.28
CA TRP A 36 7.03 28.46 11.28
C TRP A 36 6.59 28.04 9.89
N LEU A 37 6.31 28.97 8.96
CA LEU A 37 6.09 28.65 7.55
C LEU A 37 7.38 28.10 6.93
N ALA A 38 8.53 28.64 7.32
CA ALA A 38 9.83 28.18 6.89
C ALA A 38 10.18 26.76 7.40
N LEU A 39 9.54 26.27 8.47
CA LEU A 39 9.72 24.90 8.97
C LEU A 39 8.60 23.93 8.57
N GLY A 40 7.35 24.40 8.56
CA GLY A 40 6.17 23.60 8.24
C GLY A 40 6.09 23.24 6.76
N ILE A 41 6.45 24.16 5.85
CA ILE A 41 6.43 23.89 4.41
C ILE A 41 7.46 22.82 4.04
N PRO A 42 8.74 22.88 4.48
CA PRO A 42 9.69 21.80 4.23
C PRO A 42 9.28 20.48 4.87
N ALA A 43 8.74 20.49 6.09
CA ALA A 43 8.28 19.26 6.74
C ALA A 43 7.13 18.60 5.95
N ALA A 44 6.16 19.39 5.47
CA ALA A 44 5.08 18.92 4.63
C ALA A 44 5.57 18.44 3.25
N ALA A 45 6.48 19.17 2.61
CA ALA A 45 7.07 18.79 1.34
C ALA A 45 7.88 17.50 1.45
N VAL A 46 8.63 17.33 2.53
CA VAL A 46 9.37 16.08 2.85
C VAL A 46 8.38 14.94 3.09
N ALA A 47 7.30 15.17 3.83
CA ALA A 47 6.26 14.15 4.02
C ALA A 47 5.60 13.73 2.70
N VAL A 48 5.24 14.68 1.83
CA VAL A 48 4.68 14.41 0.49
C VAL A 48 5.70 13.72 -0.42
N PHE A 49 6.97 14.12 -0.37
CA PHE A 49 8.05 13.50 -1.12
C PHE A 49 8.28 12.04 -0.69
N PHE A 50 8.27 11.76 0.61
CA PHE A 50 8.32 10.39 1.12
C PHE A 50 7.06 9.60 0.74
N LEU A 51 5.88 10.22 0.78
CA LEU A 51 4.63 9.57 0.38
C LEU A 51 4.63 9.21 -1.12
N ALA A 52 5.06 10.15 -1.97
CA ALA A 52 5.15 9.99 -3.41
C ALA A 52 6.27 9.02 -3.81
N GLY A 53 7.43 9.08 -3.13
CA GLY A 53 8.53 8.14 -3.31
C GLY A 53 8.16 6.72 -2.89
N VAL A 54 7.42 6.56 -1.78
CA VAL A 54 6.87 5.26 -1.38
C VAL A 54 5.77 4.80 -2.33
N TYR A 55 5.00 5.70 -2.94
CA TYR A 55 3.98 5.32 -3.93
C TYR A 55 4.58 4.86 -5.26
N ILE A 56 5.47 5.67 -5.85
CA ILE A 56 6.11 5.40 -7.15
C ILE A 56 7.04 4.20 -7.04
N ARG A 57 7.91 4.18 -6.02
CA ARG A 57 8.86 3.08 -5.80
C ARG A 57 8.19 1.87 -5.15
N GLY A 58 7.10 2.07 -4.42
CA GLY A 58 6.28 1.00 -3.87
C GLY A 58 5.49 0.26 -4.94
N MET A 59 5.05 0.90 -6.01
CA MET A 59 4.42 0.19 -7.13
C MET A 59 5.39 -0.78 -7.83
N GLU A 60 6.65 -0.38 -8.03
CA GLU A 60 7.69 -1.23 -8.62
C GLU A 60 8.24 -2.28 -7.64
N LEU A 61 8.41 -1.94 -6.35
CA LEU A 61 8.96 -2.85 -5.33
C LEU A 61 7.91 -3.72 -4.64
N MET A 62 6.61 -3.36 -4.62
CA MET A 62 5.54 -4.23 -4.08
C MET A 62 5.35 -5.50 -4.90
N MET A 63 5.87 -5.56 -6.12
CA MET A 63 5.96 -6.81 -6.87
C MET A 63 7.06 -7.75 -6.35
N ARG A 64 8.08 -7.27 -5.60
CA ARG A 64 9.24 -8.09 -5.19
C ARG A 64 9.55 -8.14 -3.68
N GLU A 65 9.41 -7.06 -2.91
CA GLU A 65 9.74 -7.03 -1.46
C GLU A 65 8.47 -6.96 -0.59
N ARG A 66 7.85 -8.14 -0.41
CA ARG A 66 6.41 -8.35 -0.19
C ARG A 66 5.75 -7.93 1.16
N PRO A 67 6.37 -7.92 2.35
CA PRO A 67 5.58 -7.64 3.58
C PRO A 67 6.14 -6.56 4.52
N ARG A 68 7.46 -6.34 4.55
CA ARG A 68 8.09 -5.49 5.56
C ARG A 68 7.79 -4.01 5.32
N THR A 69 7.86 -3.58 4.07
CA THR A 69 7.59 -2.19 3.66
C THR A 69 6.12 -1.81 3.90
N LEU A 70 5.18 -2.72 3.62
CA LEU A 70 3.77 -2.52 3.94
C LEU A 70 3.52 -2.35 5.43
N VAL A 71 4.20 -3.14 6.26
CA VAL A 71 4.06 -3.07 7.72
C VAL A 71 4.70 -1.78 8.29
N LEU A 72 5.79 -1.30 7.70
CA LEU A 72 6.38 -0.01 8.08
C LEU A 72 5.47 1.15 7.65
N LEU A 73 4.91 1.09 6.44
CA LEU A 73 4.00 2.09 5.91
C LEU A 73 2.70 2.17 6.74
N THR A 74 2.12 1.04 7.13
CA THR A 74 0.94 1.05 8.02
C THR A 74 1.24 1.65 9.38
N GLY A 75 2.41 1.35 9.96
CA GLY A 75 2.86 1.97 11.19
C GLY A 75 2.99 3.48 11.06
N LEU A 76 3.68 3.94 10.02
CA LEU A 76 3.87 5.37 9.75
C LEU A 76 2.53 6.10 9.57
N LEU A 77 1.66 5.60 8.68
CA LEU A 77 0.35 6.20 8.42
C LEU A 77 -0.58 6.17 9.63
N GLY A 78 -0.55 5.07 10.41
CA GLY A 78 -1.30 4.98 11.66
C GLY A 78 -0.83 6.00 12.70
N GLY A 79 0.49 6.20 12.82
CA GLY A 79 1.09 7.22 13.67
C GLY A 79 0.68 8.64 13.27
N VAL A 80 0.79 8.94 11.97
CA VAL A 80 0.35 10.22 11.38
C VAL A 80 -1.13 10.48 11.68
N ALA A 81 -2.00 9.49 11.48
CA ALA A 81 -3.43 9.60 11.74
C ALA A 81 -3.73 9.93 13.21
N LEU A 82 -3.04 9.26 14.15
CA LEU A 82 -3.19 9.53 15.59
C LEU A 82 -2.73 10.94 15.96
N GLY A 83 -1.59 11.38 15.42
CA GLY A 83 -1.08 12.75 15.65
C GLY A 83 -2.05 13.82 15.14
N LEU A 84 -2.60 13.64 13.94
CA LEU A 84 -3.59 14.54 13.36
C LEU A 84 -4.93 14.52 14.12
N ALA A 85 -5.38 13.36 14.58
CA ALA A 85 -6.60 13.26 15.40
C ALA A 85 -6.44 13.98 16.75
N ALA A 86 -5.28 13.86 17.40
CA ALA A 86 -4.98 14.58 18.63
C ALA A 86 -4.96 16.10 18.42
N LEU A 87 -4.36 16.56 17.31
CA LEU A 87 -4.38 17.96 16.90
C LEU A 87 -5.79 18.47 16.62
N ALA A 88 -6.61 17.70 15.92
CA ALA A 88 -7.99 18.07 15.65
C ALA A 88 -8.81 18.17 16.94
N ALA A 89 -8.64 17.22 17.87
CA ALA A 89 -9.30 17.25 19.17
C ALA A 89 -8.89 18.48 20.00
N TRP A 90 -7.60 18.86 19.93
CA TRP A 90 -7.11 20.08 20.58
C TRP A 90 -7.74 21.35 19.99
N TRP A 91 -7.74 21.50 18.66
CA TRP A 91 -8.36 22.65 17.99
C TRP A 91 -9.88 22.72 18.21
N ALA A 92 -10.57 21.57 18.21
CA ALA A 92 -12.00 21.50 18.49
C ALA A 92 -12.33 21.92 19.92
N ARG A 93 -11.52 21.48 20.91
CA ARG A 93 -11.63 21.94 22.29
C ARG A 93 -11.43 23.45 22.39
N ARG A 94 -10.41 23.98 21.72
CA ARG A 94 -10.11 25.41 21.72
C ARG A 94 -11.24 26.24 21.11
N ALA A 95 -11.80 25.79 19.98
CA ALA A 95 -12.95 26.45 19.36
C ALA A 95 -14.17 26.48 20.29
N ASN A 96 -14.39 25.41 21.07
CA ASN A 96 -15.46 25.35 22.06
C ASN A 96 -15.21 26.31 23.23
N ASP A 97 -13.98 26.37 23.75
CA ASP A 97 -13.61 27.30 24.84
C ASP A 97 -13.79 28.77 24.41
N ILE A 98 -13.46 29.12 23.16
CA ILE A 98 -13.69 30.47 22.61
C ILE A 98 -15.19 30.72 22.38
N GLY A 99 -15.93 29.73 21.87
CA GLY A 99 -17.36 29.81 21.60
C GLY A 99 -18.23 29.95 22.86
N LEU A 100 -17.75 29.45 24.01
CA LEU A 100 -18.42 29.58 25.31
C LEU A 100 -18.34 31.01 25.90
N HIS A 101 -17.52 31.89 25.34
CA HIS A 101 -17.42 33.29 25.73
C HIS A 101 -17.82 34.24 24.58
N PRO A 102 -19.12 34.29 24.21
CA PRO A 102 -19.60 35.09 23.08
C PRO A 102 -19.30 36.59 23.23
N GLU A 103 -19.18 37.08 24.47
CA GLU A 103 -18.84 38.47 24.80
C GLU A 103 -17.44 38.89 24.29
N LEU A 104 -16.50 37.95 24.18
CA LEU A 104 -15.16 38.19 23.61
C LEU A 104 -15.16 38.20 22.07
N ILE A 105 -16.16 37.59 21.43
CA ILE A 105 -16.26 37.47 19.96
C ILE A 105 -16.85 38.74 19.33
N GLU A 106 -17.74 39.43 20.06
CA GLU A 106 -18.41 40.64 19.59
C GLU A 106 -17.50 41.88 19.65
N TYR A 107 -16.53 41.89 20.56
CA TYR A 107 -15.68 43.06 20.83
C TYR A 107 -14.44 43.18 19.91
N ASP A 108 -13.91 42.07 19.41
CA ASP A 108 -12.65 42.07 18.66
C ASP A 108 -12.74 41.14 17.44
N GLY A 109 -12.80 41.71 16.23
CA GLY A 109 -12.89 40.97 14.96
C GLY A 109 -11.76 39.95 14.76
N TRP A 110 -10.67 40.09 15.53
CA TRP A 110 -9.58 39.12 15.66
C TRP A 110 -10.06 37.72 16.11
N ASN A 111 -10.97 37.64 17.09
CA ASN A 111 -11.44 36.37 17.65
C ASN A 111 -12.31 35.57 16.66
N ARG A 112 -13.03 36.26 15.76
CA ARG A 112 -13.82 35.60 14.70
C ARG A 112 -12.93 34.93 13.65
N GLY A 113 -11.77 35.52 13.35
CA GLY A 113 -10.75 34.92 12.47
C GLY A 113 -10.08 33.69 13.08
N GLN A 114 -9.76 33.73 14.38
CA GLN A 114 -9.20 32.57 15.10
C GLN A 114 -10.17 31.38 15.16
N LEU A 115 -11.47 31.63 15.37
CA LEU A 115 -12.49 30.59 15.42
C LEU A 115 -12.68 29.93 14.03
N ALA A 116 -12.70 30.72 12.96
CA ALA A 116 -12.75 30.20 11.59
C ALA A 116 -11.52 29.36 11.24
N ASN A 117 -10.32 29.82 11.61
CA ASN A 117 -9.08 29.07 11.41
C ASN A 117 -9.06 27.76 12.20
N ALA A 118 -9.47 27.79 13.47
CA ALA A 118 -9.56 26.59 14.32
C ALA A 118 -10.48 25.52 13.69
N VAL A 119 -11.63 25.93 13.15
CA VAL A 119 -12.57 25.00 12.47
C VAL A 119 -11.95 24.43 11.18
N VAL A 120 -11.28 25.25 10.37
CA VAL A 120 -10.61 24.80 9.14
C VAL A 120 -9.47 23.82 9.46
N PHE A 121 -8.65 24.11 10.48
CA PHE A 121 -7.57 23.21 10.89
C PHE A 121 -8.10 21.91 11.51
N ALA A 122 -9.14 21.96 12.34
CA ALA A 122 -9.75 20.76 12.92
C ALA A 122 -10.36 19.86 11.84
N THR A 123 -11.10 20.43 10.89
CA THR A 123 -11.73 19.66 9.80
C THR A 123 -10.68 19.10 8.82
N GLY A 124 -9.66 19.88 8.46
CA GLY A 124 -8.55 19.42 7.63
C GLY A 124 -7.73 18.30 8.28
N ALA A 125 -7.42 18.43 9.58
CA ALA A 125 -6.71 17.39 10.34
C ALA A 125 -7.54 16.10 10.45
N LEU A 126 -8.86 16.19 10.68
CA LEU A 126 -9.76 15.03 10.67
C LEU A 126 -9.81 14.34 9.30
N ALA A 127 -9.92 15.11 8.23
CA ALA A 127 -9.96 14.55 6.88
C ALA A 127 -8.65 13.81 6.54
N ALA A 128 -7.51 14.41 6.88
CA ALA A 128 -6.20 13.80 6.68
C ALA A 128 -6.00 12.55 7.57
N ALA A 129 -6.46 12.58 8.81
CA ALA A 129 -6.45 11.41 9.70
C ALA A 129 -7.30 10.26 9.14
N ALA A 130 -8.50 10.56 8.66
CA ALA A 130 -9.40 9.58 8.04
C ALA A 130 -8.77 8.94 6.80
N ALA A 131 -8.18 9.75 5.91
CA ALA A 131 -7.49 9.26 4.72
C ALA A 131 -6.33 8.31 5.09
N CYS A 132 -5.49 8.70 6.06
CA CYS A 132 -4.39 7.86 6.54
C CYS A 132 -4.88 6.52 7.12
N LEU A 133 -5.97 6.55 7.89
CA LEU A 133 -6.57 5.35 8.48
C LEU A 133 -7.13 4.41 7.42
N ILE A 134 -7.81 4.95 6.39
CA ILE A 134 -8.32 4.17 5.26
C ILE A 134 -7.17 3.46 4.53
N THR A 135 -6.09 4.19 4.20
CA THR A 135 -4.91 3.60 3.53
C THR A 135 -4.25 2.53 4.40
N ALA A 136 -4.11 2.77 5.70
CA ALA A 136 -3.58 1.77 6.64
C ALA A 136 -4.45 0.49 6.68
N LEU A 137 -5.78 0.62 6.66
CA LEU A 137 -6.69 -0.52 6.62
C LEU A 137 -6.55 -1.34 5.34
N PHE A 138 -6.43 -0.69 4.18
CA PHE A 138 -6.19 -1.37 2.90
C PHE A 138 -4.87 -2.14 2.92
N ALA A 139 -3.80 -1.54 3.43
CA ALA A 139 -2.52 -2.20 3.56
C ALA A 139 -2.57 -3.40 4.53
N ILE A 140 -3.27 -3.29 5.67
CA ILE A 140 -3.49 -4.44 6.59
C ILE A 140 -4.26 -5.57 5.89
N ARG A 141 -5.32 -5.25 5.14
CA ARG A 141 -6.07 -6.25 4.37
C ARG A 141 -5.18 -6.94 3.34
N GLY A 142 -4.33 -6.19 2.64
CA GLY A 142 -3.33 -6.71 1.70
C GLY A 142 -2.37 -7.71 2.38
N VAL A 143 -1.81 -7.34 3.53
CA VAL A 143 -0.91 -8.23 4.31
C VAL A 143 -1.64 -9.48 4.79
N ARG A 144 -2.88 -9.36 5.28
CA ARG A 144 -3.68 -10.52 5.69
C ARG A 144 -3.96 -11.45 4.53
N ARG A 145 -4.29 -10.91 3.36
CA ARG A 145 -4.51 -11.70 2.14
C ARG A 145 -3.24 -12.45 1.73
N ALA A 146 -2.12 -11.73 1.63
CA ALA A 146 -0.82 -12.34 1.31
C ALA A 146 -0.42 -13.44 2.30
N ARG A 147 -0.66 -13.26 3.60
CA ARG A 147 -0.39 -14.30 4.61
C ARG A 147 -1.28 -15.53 4.43
N ARG A 148 -2.56 -15.35 4.12
CA ARG A 148 -3.47 -16.47 3.82
C ARG A 148 -3.02 -17.19 2.57
N ASP A 149 -2.61 -16.47 1.53
CA ASP A 149 -2.12 -17.05 0.28
C ASP A 149 -0.84 -17.87 0.53
N VAL A 150 0.12 -17.36 1.31
CA VAL A 150 1.32 -18.11 1.71
C VAL A 150 0.97 -19.34 2.54
N ALA A 151 0.07 -19.21 3.53
CA ALA A 151 -0.37 -20.34 4.34
C ALA A 151 -1.06 -21.42 3.48
N ARG A 152 -1.87 -21.01 2.49
CA ARG A 152 -2.50 -21.89 1.51
C ARG A 152 -1.46 -22.62 0.67
N ILE A 153 -0.45 -21.92 0.15
CA ILE A 153 0.66 -22.52 -0.62
C ILE A 153 1.39 -23.55 0.23
N LEU A 154 1.79 -23.20 1.45
CA LEU A 154 2.51 -24.12 2.35
C LEU A 154 1.65 -25.33 2.73
N ARG A 155 0.35 -25.13 2.98
CA ARG A 155 -0.60 -26.22 3.22
C ARG A 155 -0.67 -27.16 2.02
N LEU A 156 -0.91 -26.63 0.82
CA LEU A 156 -0.99 -27.41 -0.42
C LEU A 156 0.30 -28.19 -0.70
N ARG A 157 1.47 -27.59 -0.44
CA ARG A 157 2.75 -28.28 -0.62
C ARG A 157 2.96 -29.42 0.39
N ALA A 158 2.42 -29.27 1.60
CA ALA A 158 2.58 -30.25 2.68
C ALA A 158 1.55 -31.39 2.64
N THR A 159 0.29 -31.10 2.33
CA THR A 159 -0.82 -32.06 2.43
C THR A 159 -1.56 -32.30 1.12
N GLY A 160 -1.28 -31.50 0.08
CA GLY A 160 -1.94 -31.64 -1.21
C GLY A 160 -1.44 -32.87 -1.97
N THR A 161 -2.34 -33.47 -2.74
CA THR A 161 -2.00 -34.56 -3.64
C THR A 161 -1.22 -34.00 -4.81
N ARG A 162 -0.03 -34.55 -5.06
CA ARG A 162 0.82 -34.17 -6.20
C ARG A 162 0.33 -34.88 -7.45
N ARG A 163 0.06 -34.12 -8.51
CA ARG A 163 -0.28 -34.62 -9.84
C ARG A 163 0.70 -34.06 -10.86
N ALA A 164 1.12 -34.91 -11.79
CA ALA A 164 1.93 -34.47 -12.92
C ALA A 164 1.06 -33.66 -13.90
N GLY A 165 1.56 -32.52 -14.32
CA GLY A 165 0.94 -31.67 -15.33
C GLY A 165 1.97 -31.16 -16.33
N VAL A 166 1.48 -30.54 -17.39
CA VAL A 166 2.30 -29.91 -18.44
C VAL A 166 1.70 -28.58 -18.85
N VAL A 167 2.56 -27.63 -19.21
CA VAL A 167 2.13 -26.41 -19.89
C VAL A 167 1.54 -26.79 -21.25
N ALA A 168 0.27 -26.46 -21.49
CA ALA A 168 -0.45 -26.91 -22.67
C ALA A 168 -0.22 -26.00 -23.89
N ALA A 169 -0.10 -24.70 -23.66
CA ALA A 169 0.10 -23.71 -24.72
C ALA A 169 0.72 -22.43 -24.15
N LEU A 170 1.15 -21.55 -25.05
CA LEU A 170 1.62 -20.23 -24.71
C LEU A 170 0.45 -19.28 -24.35
N PRO A 171 0.71 -18.24 -23.54
CA PRO A 171 -0.29 -17.23 -23.24
C PRO A 171 -0.62 -16.39 -24.49
N ASP A 172 -1.80 -15.77 -24.53
CA ASP A 172 -2.16 -14.85 -25.62
C ASP A 172 -1.29 -13.58 -25.55
N PRO A 173 -0.51 -13.25 -26.61
CA PRO A 173 0.30 -12.04 -26.65
C PRO A 173 -0.52 -10.76 -26.44
N LYS A 174 -1.78 -10.72 -26.91
CA LYS A 174 -2.63 -9.53 -26.85
C LYS A 174 -3.02 -9.11 -25.43
N GLY A 175 -2.91 -10.02 -24.45
CA GLY A 175 -3.22 -9.75 -23.04
C GLY A 175 -2.01 -9.74 -22.12
N TRP A 176 -0.80 -9.82 -22.68
CA TRP A 176 0.43 -10.00 -21.90
C TRP A 176 0.82 -8.77 -21.06
N ASP A 177 0.37 -7.58 -21.43
CA ASP A 177 0.60 -6.31 -20.70
C ASP A 177 0.15 -6.38 -19.22
N ARG A 178 -0.80 -7.25 -18.90
CA ARG A 178 -1.30 -7.48 -17.54
C ARG A 178 -0.78 -8.80 -16.94
N GLY A 179 0.10 -9.51 -17.63
CA GLY A 179 0.48 -10.89 -17.37
C GLY A 179 -0.38 -11.88 -18.17
N GLY A 180 0.20 -13.04 -18.52
CA GLY A 180 -0.43 -14.01 -19.41
C GLY A 180 -1.09 -15.17 -18.68
N ASP A 181 -2.26 -15.59 -19.17
CA ASP A 181 -2.90 -16.83 -18.73
C ASP A 181 -2.32 -18.01 -19.50
N VAL A 182 -1.56 -18.85 -18.81
CA VAL A 182 -0.95 -20.07 -19.35
C VAL A 182 -1.86 -21.25 -19.04
N PRO A 183 -2.39 -21.96 -20.05
CA PRO A 183 -3.17 -23.16 -19.84
C PRO A 183 -2.26 -24.32 -19.41
N ILE A 184 -2.68 -25.05 -18.39
CA ILE A 184 -1.96 -26.18 -17.80
C ILE A 184 -2.89 -27.39 -17.83
N ARG A 185 -2.38 -28.49 -18.37
CA ARG A 185 -3.09 -29.75 -18.51
C ARG A 185 -2.53 -30.74 -17.50
N TYR A 186 -3.39 -31.39 -16.72
CA TYR A 186 -2.98 -32.39 -15.75
C TYR A 186 -4.00 -33.52 -15.65
N GLN A 187 -3.56 -34.70 -15.19
CA GLN A 187 -4.46 -35.83 -14.97
C GLN A 187 -5.00 -35.84 -13.54
N GLU A 188 -6.31 -35.93 -13.43
CA GLU A 188 -7.05 -36.23 -12.21
C GLU A 188 -7.65 -37.64 -12.31
N GLU A 189 -8.13 -38.18 -11.18
CA GLU A 189 -8.81 -39.50 -11.15
C GLU A 189 -10.07 -39.55 -12.03
N THR A 190 -10.71 -38.40 -12.22
CA THR A 190 -11.92 -38.25 -13.04
C THR A 190 -11.63 -38.05 -14.52
N GLY A 191 -10.38 -37.83 -14.90
CA GLY A 191 -9.95 -37.58 -16.26
C GLY A 191 -8.96 -36.43 -16.38
N GLU A 192 -8.73 -36.00 -17.62
CA GLU A 192 -7.84 -34.88 -17.92
C GLU A 192 -8.52 -33.55 -17.64
N GLN A 193 -7.80 -32.66 -16.95
CA GLN A 193 -8.27 -31.33 -16.59
C GLN A 193 -7.38 -30.25 -17.20
N LEU A 194 -8.00 -29.13 -17.60
CA LEU A 194 -7.33 -27.96 -18.14
C LEU A 194 -7.62 -26.75 -17.24
N ILE A 195 -6.57 -26.20 -16.63
CA ILE A 195 -6.67 -25.02 -15.77
C ILE A 195 -5.90 -23.85 -16.39
N ARG A 196 -6.33 -22.62 -16.11
CA ARG A 196 -5.62 -21.41 -16.54
C ARG A 196 -4.87 -20.83 -15.35
N MET A 197 -3.56 -20.71 -15.49
CA MET A 197 -2.71 -20.09 -14.49
C MET A 197 -2.20 -18.74 -15.00
N ARG A 198 -2.49 -17.68 -14.26
CA ARG A 198 -1.91 -16.37 -14.56
C ARG A 198 -0.45 -16.32 -14.16
N VAL A 199 0.42 -16.08 -15.13
CA VAL A 199 1.86 -15.93 -14.93
C VAL A 199 2.22 -14.47 -15.04
N ASN A 200 2.91 -13.97 -14.03
CA ASN A 200 3.48 -12.62 -14.03
C ASN A 200 5.01 -12.75 -14.02
N THR A 201 5.58 -12.95 -15.20
CA THR A 201 7.02 -13.11 -15.43
C THR A 201 7.46 -12.21 -16.58
N TYR A 202 8.76 -12.13 -16.84
CA TYR A 202 9.29 -11.39 -17.99
C TYR A 202 9.01 -12.15 -19.29
N ALA A 203 8.91 -11.43 -20.41
CA ALA A 203 8.69 -12.01 -21.74
C ALA A 203 9.71 -13.13 -22.09
N HIS A 204 10.98 -12.95 -21.72
CA HIS A 204 12.04 -13.95 -21.93
C HIS A 204 12.03 -15.13 -20.94
N LYS A 205 11.04 -15.20 -20.04
CA LYS A 205 10.89 -16.25 -19.01
C LYS A 205 9.57 -16.99 -19.09
N ILE A 206 8.93 -16.98 -20.27
CA ILE A 206 7.72 -17.76 -20.53
C ILE A 206 8.12 -19.22 -20.72
N PRO A 207 7.60 -20.17 -19.93
CA PRO A 207 7.89 -21.59 -20.12
C PRO A 207 7.29 -22.10 -21.44
N VAL A 208 8.01 -22.97 -22.14
CA VAL A 208 7.54 -23.55 -23.41
C VAL A 208 6.39 -24.54 -23.18
N PRO A 209 5.48 -24.72 -24.16
CA PRO A 209 4.53 -25.83 -24.13
C PRO A 209 5.25 -27.18 -23.97
N GLY A 210 4.70 -28.05 -23.14
CA GLY A 210 5.31 -29.32 -22.75
C GLY A 210 6.19 -29.24 -21.48
N THR A 211 6.48 -28.04 -20.96
CA THR A 211 7.24 -27.89 -19.70
C THR A 211 6.52 -28.65 -18.57
N PRO A 212 7.22 -29.59 -17.89
CA PRO A 212 6.67 -30.33 -16.76
C PRO A 212 6.36 -29.43 -15.57
N VAL A 213 5.20 -29.62 -14.97
CA VAL A 213 4.77 -28.92 -13.76
C VAL A 213 4.16 -29.90 -12.76
N ILE A 214 4.23 -29.54 -11.49
CA ILE A 214 3.58 -30.25 -10.40
C ILE A 214 2.34 -29.47 -10.01
N VAL A 215 1.17 -30.11 -10.15
CA VAL A 215 -0.11 -29.56 -9.70
C VAL A 215 -0.45 -30.19 -8.36
N PHE A 216 -0.50 -29.36 -7.32
CA PHE A 216 -0.97 -29.73 -5.99
C PHE A 216 -2.47 -29.45 -5.91
N THR A 217 -3.25 -30.48 -5.60
CA THR A 217 -4.70 -30.37 -5.39
C THR A 217 -5.06 -30.79 -3.97
N ASP A 218 -6.13 -30.22 -3.41
CA ASP A 218 -6.71 -30.69 -2.15
C ASP A 218 -8.22 -30.94 -2.26
N ALA A 219 -8.79 -31.56 -1.22
CA ALA A 219 -10.22 -31.89 -1.17
C ALA A 219 -11.13 -30.64 -1.15
N SER A 220 -10.59 -29.44 -0.90
CA SER A 220 -11.35 -28.19 -0.95
C SER A 220 -11.42 -27.58 -2.36
N GLY A 221 -10.76 -28.20 -3.35
CA GLY A 221 -10.66 -27.69 -4.71
C GLY A 221 -9.62 -26.59 -4.86
N ASP A 222 -8.75 -26.39 -3.86
CA ASP A 222 -7.65 -25.45 -3.96
C ASP A 222 -6.53 -26.05 -4.81
N LEU A 223 -5.93 -25.20 -5.66
CA LEU A 223 -4.90 -25.59 -6.61
C LEU A 223 -3.66 -24.72 -6.43
N LEU A 224 -2.49 -25.36 -6.51
CA LEU A 224 -1.18 -24.73 -6.59
C LEU A 224 -0.40 -25.42 -7.69
N VAL A 225 0.20 -24.64 -8.59
CA VAL A 225 1.06 -25.18 -9.64
C VAL A 225 2.47 -24.66 -9.44
N GLU A 226 3.42 -25.59 -9.46
CA GLU A 226 4.84 -25.30 -9.36
C GLU A 226 5.56 -25.92 -10.56
N LEU A 227 6.65 -25.31 -10.99
CA LEU A 227 7.55 -25.91 -11.98
C LEU A 227 8.21 -27.13 -11.33
N ASP A 228 8.34 -28.21 -12.08
CA ASP A 228 8.99 -29.42 -11.57
C ASP A 228 10.50 -29.18 -11.41
N PRO A 229 11.07 -29.24 -10.20
CA PRO A 229 12.51 -28.99 -9.98
C PRO A 229 13.40 -30.07 -10.60
N ASP A 230 12.85 -31.25 -10.91
CA ASP A 230 13.63 -32.38 -11.43
C ASP A 230 13.85 -32.27 -12.96
N TYR A 231 13.18 -31.34 -13.63
CA TYR A 231 13.31 -31.13 -15.07
C TYR A 231 13.93 -29.75 -15.39
N PRO A 232 14.86 -29.68 -16.36
CA PRO A 232 15.42 -28.41 -16.79
C PRO A 232 14.32 -27.53 -17.40
N LEU A 233 14.31 -26.27 -17.01
CA LEU A 233 13.34 -25.29 -17.48
C LEU A 233 13.81 -24.65 -18.78
N GLU A 234 13.06 -24.86 -19.85
CA GLU A 234 13.27 -24.19 -21.13
C GLU A 234 12.32 -23.01 -21.29
N TYR A 235 12.87 -21.88 -21.72
CA TYR A 235 12.11 -20.66 -21.96
C TYR A 235 11.88 -20.44 -23.45
N HIS A 236 10.76 -19.81 -23.77
CA HIS A 236 10.38 -19.51 -25.14
C HIS A 236 11.41 -18.59 -25.81
N PRO A 237 12.03 -19.00 -26.93
CA PRO A 237 13.12 -18.24 -27.56
C PRO A 237 12.63 -16.99 -28.30
N ASP A 238 11.40 -17.02 -28.82
CA ASP A 238 10.79 -15.89 -29.53
C ASP A 238 9.88 -15.09 -28.58
N ASN A 239 10.50 -14.20 -27.81
CA ASN A 239 9.81 -13.38 -26.81
C ASN A 239 9.31 -12.04 -27.39
N HIS A 240 9.67 -11.71 -28.63
CA HIS A 240 9.34 -10.44 -29.27
C HIS A 240 7.83 -10.13 -29.31
N PRO A 241 6.91 -11.09 -29.49
CA PRO A 241 5.46 -10.82 -29.41
C PRO A 241 4.97 -10.42 -28.01
N TYR A 242 5.77 -10.71 -26.97
CA TYR A 242 5.45 -10.44 -25.56
C TYR A 242 6.25 -9.26 -25.00
N GLU A 243 7.19 -8.71 -25.76
CA GLU A 243 7.84 -7.46 -25.41
C GLU A 243 6.83 -6.33 -25.66
N SER A 244 6.30 -5.76 -24.59
CA SER A 244 5.54 -4.53 -24.70
C SER A 244 6.51 -3.44 -25.15
N ASP A 245 6.22 -2.80 -26.29
CA ASP A 245 6.90 -1.59 -26.72
C ASP A 245 6.76 -0.53 -25.62
N SER A 246 7.75 -0.50 -24.72
CA SER A 246 7.93 0.59 -23.76
C SER A 246 8.43 1.87 -24.46
N GLY A 247 8.61 1.81 -25.79
CA GLY A 247 8.83 2.93 -26.69
C GLY A 247 7.57 3.78 -26.89
N GLY A 248 7.07 4.34 -25.80
CA GLY A 248 6.25 5.56 -25.86
C GLY A 248 7.13 6.70 -26.35
N GLY A 249 7.31 6.80 -27.67
CA GLY A 249 7.87 7.96 -28.32
C GLY A 249 7.03 9.18 -27.98
N GLY A 250 7.58 10.08 -27.17
CA GLY A 250 7.06 11.42 -27.05
C GLY A 250 7.26 12.14 -28.38
N THR A 251 6.16 12.47 -29.05
CA THR A 251 6.08 13.52 -30.05
C THR A 251 5.37 14.72 -29.45
#